data_AF-A0AA38L8Y6-F1
#
_entry.id   AF-A0AA38L8Y6-F1
#
_cell.length_a   1.000
_cell.length_b   1.000
_cell.length_c   1.000
_cell.angle_alpha   90.00
_cell.angle_beta   90.00
_cell.angle_gamma   90.00
#
_symmetry.space_group_name_H-M   'P 1'
#
loop_
_entity.id
_entity.type
_entity.pdbx_description
1 polymer ?
#
loop_
_entity_poly.entity_id
_entity_poly.type
_entity_poly.pdbx_seq_one_letter_code
_entity_poly.pdbx_strand_id
1 'polypeptide(L)' 'NKAHEAFRQLKEALVSSPILKNPYWSNPFIVYNDASDATLGSTLSQKDENENENPIYFRSRQMSSAK' A
#
# COMPACT_ATOMS: atom_id res chain seq x y z
N ASN A 1 -24.35 -11.19 -4.70
CA ASN A 1 -23.10 -11.15 -5.49
C ASN A 1 -21.91 -11.25 -4.51
N LYS A 2 -21.58 -12.46 -4.03
CA LYS A 2 -20.72 -12.67 -2.85
C LYS A 2 -19.27 -12.16 -3.03
N ALA A 3 -18.72 -12.30 -4.23
CA ALA A 3 -17.36 -11.87 -4.53
C ALA A 3 -17.16 -10.35 -4.41
N HIS A 4 -18.17 -9.57 -4.82
CA HIS A 4 -18.11 -8.11 -4.71
C HIS A 4 -18.07 -7.64 -3.25
N GLU A 5 -18.87 -8.27 -2.40
CA GLU A 5 -18.90 -7.97 -0.97
C GLU A 5 -17.58 -8.35 -0.28
N ALA A 6 -17.04 -9.53 -0.58
CA ALA A 6 -15.73 -9.96 -0.09
C ALA A 6 -14.62 -8.99 -0.52
N PHE A 7 -14.64 -8.52 -1.78
CA PHE A 7 -13.66 -7.54 -2.26
C PHE A 7 -13.78 -6.18 -1.56
N ARG A 8 -15.00 -5.72 -1.26
CA ARG A 8 -15.22 -4.48 -0.50
C ARG A 8 -14.64 -4.61 0.92
N GLN A 9 -14.93 -5.72 1.60
CA GLN A 9 -14.42 -5.99 2.95
C GLN A 9 -12.88 -6.03 2.96
N LEU A 10 -12.25 -6.63 1.94
CA LEU A 10 -10.80 -6.63 1.81
C LEU A 10 -10.22 -5.20 1.71
N LYS A 11 -10.81 -4.35 0.87
CA LYS A 11 -10.36 -2.95 0.75
C LYS A 11 -10.50 -2.20 2.08
N GLU A 12 -11.59 -2.41 2.81
CA GLU A 12 -11.83 -1.80 4.12
C GLU A 12 -10.80 -2.27 5.17
N ALA A 13 -10.49 -3.56 5.18
CA ALA A 13 -9.43 -4.12 6.04
C ALA A 13 -8.06 -3.49 5.73
N LEU A 14 -7.69 -3.36 4.45
CA LEU A 14 -6.38 -2.84 4.04
C LEU A 14 -6.14 -1.36 4.42
N VAL A 15 -7.21 -0.58 4.60
CA VAL A 15 -7.12 0.85 4.95
C VAL A 15 -7.45 1.12 6.42
N SER A 16 -7.59 0.07 7.24
CA SER A 16 -7.90 0.18 8.66
C SER A 16 -6.79 -0.39 9.55
N SER A 17 -6.80 0.03 10.81
CA SER A 17 -5.95 -0.56 11.85
C SER A 17 -6.35 -2.01 12.11
N PRO A 18 -5.41 -2.93 12.37
CA PRO A 18 -3.98 -2.70 12.56
C PRO A 18 -3.14 -2.83 11.28
N ILE A 19 -3.76 -3.07 10.12
CA ILE A 19 -3.06 -3.31 8.86
C ILE A 19 -2.36 -2.03 8.38
N LEU A 20 -3.11 -0.93 8.22
CA LEU A 20 -2.55 0.35 7.86
C LEU A 20 -2.07 1.08 9.13
N LYS A 21 -0.76 1.34 9.23
CA LYS A 21 -0.17 2.05 10.37
C LYS A 21 0.15 3.50 10.04
N ASN A 22 0.16 4.33 11.10
CA ASN A 22 0.67 5.69 11.00
C ASN A 22 2.21 5.68 10.84
N PRO A 23 2.77 6.66 10.12
CA PRO A 23 4.21 6.77 9.98
C PRO A 23 4.86 7.21 11.29
N TYR A 24 6.00 6.59 11.60
CA TYR A 24 6.94 7.06 12.61
C TYR A 24 8.10 7.74 11.89
N TRP A 25 8.10 9.07 11.85
CA TRP A 25 9.04 9.86 11.03
C TRP A 25 10.52 9.68 11.38
N SER A 26 10.84 9.13 12.55
CA SER A 26 12.19 8.76 12.96
C SER A 26 12.71 7.47 12.31
N ASN A 27 11.80 6.62 11.82
CA ASN A 27 12.15 5.30 11.31
C ASN A 27 12.35 5.34 9.79
N PRO A 28 13.25 4.51 9.24
CA PRO A 28 13.46 4.44 7.80
C PRO A 28 12.22 3.90 7.09
N PHE A 29 11.87 4.51 5.96
CA PHE A 29 10.80 4.05 5.08
C PHE A 29 11.33 3.01 4.08
N ILE A 30 10.46 2.06 3.74
CA ILE A 30 10.65 1.08 2.67
C ILE A 30 9.63 1.40 1.57
N VAL A 31 10.11 1.50 0.33
CA VAL A 31 9.25 1.77 -0.83
C VAL A 31 9.29 0.57 -1.76
N TYR A 32 8.13 -0.03 -1.97
CA TYR A 32 7.92 -1.01 -3.04
C TYR A 32 7.25 -0.34 -4.21
N ASN A 33 7.69 -0.71 -5.40
CA ASN A 33 7.14 -0.22 -6.65
C ASN A 33 7.03 -1.39 -7.62
N ASP A 34 5.89 -1.46 -8.31
CA ASP A 34 5.69 -2.36 -9.42
C ASP A 34 5.07 -1.56 -10.56
N ALA A 35 5.61 -1.71 -11.76
CA ALA A 35 5.27 -0.91 -12.91
C ALA A 35 5.01 -1.80 -14.12
N SER A 36 3.94 -1.50 -14.83
CA SER A 36 3.70 -1.96 -16.20
C SER A 36 3.86 -0.78 -17.16
N ASP A 37 3.78 -1.05 -18.46
CA ASP A 37 3.80 -0.02 -19.51
C ASP A 37 2.69 1.02 -19.35
N ALA A 38 1.61 0.69 -18.65
CA ALA A 38 0.43 1.55 -18.50
C ALA A 38 0.22 2.07 -17.06
N THR A 39 0.75 1.40 -16.04
CA THR A 39 0.39 1.66 -14.64
C THR A 39 1.55 1.52 -13.69
N LEU A 40 1.57 2.36 -12.67
CA LEU A 40 2.49 2.31 -11.54
C LEU A 40 1.73 1.99 -10.25
N GLY A 41 2.09 0.91 -9.59
CA GLY A 41 1.71 0.58 -8.22
C GLY A 41 2.86 0.89 -7.26
N SER A 42 2.54 1.38 -6.06
CA SER A 42 3.55 1.59 -5.02
C SER A 42 2.97 1.40 -3.63
N THR A 43 3.80 0.88 -2.72
CA THR A 43 3.50 0.75 -1.30
C THR A 43 4.62 1.40 -0.49
N LEU A 44 4.24 2.20 0.50
CA LEU A 44 5.13 2.75 1.50
C LEU A 44 4.94 1.96 2.79
N SER A 45 6.03 1.46 3.37
CA SER A 45 6.03 0.65 4.58
C SER A 45 7.11 1.08 5.58
N GLN A 46 7.00 0.65 6.83
CA GLN A 46 8.05 0.75 7.85
C GLN A 46 8.11 -0.54 8.67
N LYS A 47 9.30 -0.86 9.20
CA LYS A 47 9.44 -1.90 10.23
C LYS A 47 9.11 -1.34 11.61
N ASP A 48 8.38 -2.13 12.40
CA ASP A 48 8.16 -1.84 13.83
C ASP A 48 9.29 -2.37 14.71
N GLU A 49 9.14 -2.21 16.04
CA GLU A 49 10.12 -2.65 17.03
C GLU A 49 10.38 -4.17 17.03
N ASN A 50 9.45 -4.95 16.48
CA ASN A 50 9.58 -6.41 16.34
C ASN A 50 10.07 -6.81 14.94
N GLU A 51 10.60 -5.85 14.17
CA GLU A 51 11.04 -6.00 12.78
C GLU A 51 9.95 -6.39 11.78
N ASN A 52 8.66 -6.33 12.17
CA ASN A 52 7.57 -6.61 11.25
C ASN A 52 7.35 -5.43 10.33
N GLU A 53 7.25 -5.68 9.03
CA GLU A 53 6.93 -4.66 8.06
C GLU A 53 5.43 -4.34 8.09
N ASN A 54 5.10 -3.06 8.22
CA ASN A 54 3.74 -2.57 8.25
C ASN A 54 3.52 -1.51 7.15
N PRO A 55 2.46 -1.64 6.34
CA PRO A 55 2.15 -0.65 5.32
C PRO A 55 1.61 0.64 5.95
N ILE A 56 1.99 1.76 5.34
CA ILE A 56 1.59 3.12 5.72
C ILE A 56 0.71 3.75 4.65
N TYR A 57 1.02 3.47 3.38
CA TYR A 57 0.29 4.06 2.27
C TYR A 57 0.38 3.20 1.01
N PHE A 58 -0.73 3.10 0.30
CA PHE A 58 -0.82 2.47 -1.01
C PHE A 58 -1.11 3.54 -2.07
N ARG A 59 -0.40 3.51 -3.19
CA ARG A 59 -0.61 4.39 -4.33
C ARG A 59 -0.67 3.59 -5.61
N SER A 60 -1.61 3.95 -6.48
CA SER A 60 -1.64 3.47 -7.86
C SER A 60 -1.91 4.64 -8.80
N ARG A 61 -1.29 4.62 -9.98
CA ARG A 61 -1.44 5.68 -10.98
C ARG A 61 -1.33 5.09 -12.39
N GLN A 62 -2.22 5.50 -13.29
CA GLN A 62 -2.05 5.31 -14.73
C GLN A 62 -0.99 6.28 -15.28
N MET A 63 -0.08 5.75 -16.09
CA MET A 63 1.00 6.49 -16.72
C MET A 63 0.54 7.03 -18.07
N SER A 64 0.97 8.26 -18.40
CA SER A 64 0.82 8.80 -19.74
C SER A 64 1.98 8.31 -20.61
N SER A 65 1.80 8.34 -21.94
CA SER A 65 2.90 8.10 -22.87
C SER A 65 4.11 8.98 -22.53
N ALA A 66 5.29 8.40 -22.69
CA ALA A 66 6.54 9.15 -22.62
C ALA A 66 6.51 10.29 -23.66
N LYS A 67 7.01 11.46 -23.26
CA LYS A 67 7.27 12.55 -24.20
C LYS A 67 8.62 12.38 -24.87
#